data_AF-A0A5C8QET6-F1
#
_entry.id   AF-A0A5C8QET6-F1
#
_cell.length_a   1.000
_cell.length_b   1.000
_cell.length_c   1.000
_cell.angle_alpha   90.00
_cell.angle_beta   90.00
_cell.angle_gamma   90.00
#
_symmetry.space_group_name_H-M   'P 1'
#
loop_
_entity.id
_entity.type
_entity.pdbx_description
1 polymer ?
#
loop_
_entity_poly.entity_id
_entity_poly.type
_entity_poly.pdbx_seq_one_letter_code
_entity_poly.pdbx_strand_id
1 'polypeptide(L)'
;MGAISALASGPAKRWTALISGGAYAFLAVVVLLLRPWVGPTAESCAGDDLHAAVCDLADLADGGPLALTALGVLAVVVATGLSLVVAALAVPLLQLLAGTSLPAHGALVAPLVRLALRRRYVVKRRLTALAETEGPDRSDGARGAGEAGPPTARPAAGVPPTPLAAARRAQAATRVARARRRLHRLPVHDDLMLPTRIGNSFAAMNGRVRGRHGIDPSLGWPLLEQLFDDAARRRLEQGSDQVLSRARNLLWAVLTVLVCLAISFLDRVHGLPAGIVAVAGCVIALLLLVGLGDSVDAYTDTVEAAVLRHHDALYEAAGWPLPADTEAARRTGAEFTAYLNRVDGARPEVTFERPPPPAEPSPLSPRPSPRQEGTAQ
;
A
#
# COMPACT_ATOMS: atom_id res chain seq x y z
N MET A 1 7.80 -10.15 -3.32
CA MET A 1 6.46 -10.71 -3.02
C MET A 1 6.16 -10.85 -1.52
N GLY A 2 7.17 -10.93 -0.63
CA GLY A 2 6.96 -11.16 0.82
C GLY A 2 6.13 -10.11 1.57
N ALA A 3 6.29 -8.82 1.26
CA ALA A 3 5.54 -7.75 1.97
C ALA A 3 4.01 -7.78 1.71
N ILE A 4 3.56 -8.38 0.60
CA ILE A 4 2.13 -8.50 0.29
C ILE A 4 1.52 -9.72 1.00
N SER A 5 2.30 -10.77 1.24
CA SER A 5 1.83 -11.97 1.96
C SER A 5 1.64 -11.75 3.46
N ALA A 6 2.35 -10.80 4.07
CA ALA A 6 2.19 -10.44 5.48
C ALA A 6 0.88 -9.68 5.79
N LEU A 7 0.07 -9.35 4.78
CA LEU A 7 -1.22 -8.70 4.98
C LEU A 7 -2.32 -9.67 5.49
N ALA A 8 -2.03 -10.96 5.65
CA ALA A 8 -3.03 -12.02 5.87
C ALA A 8 -3.06 -12.66 7.27
N SER A 9 -2.15 -12.33 8.19
CA SER A 9 -2.00 -12.98 9.51
C SER A 9 -2.75 -12.27 10.64
N GLY A 10 -4.07 -12.37 10.69
CA GLY A 10 -4.83 -11.94 11.90
C GLY A 10 -6.35 -12.13 11.85
N PRO A 11 -6.89 -13.36 11.79
CA PRO A 11 -8.25 -13.55 11.25
C PRO A 11 -9.40 -13.47 12.28
N ALA A 12 -9.25 -13.84 13.55
CA ALA A 12 -10.43 -14.29 14.31
C ALA A 12 -11.34 -13.21 14.95
N LYS A 13 -10.86 -11.98 15.23
CA LYS A 13 -11.64 -10.97 15.99
C LYS A 13 -12.26 -9.82 15.18
N ARG A 14 -12.11 -9.79 13.85
CA ARG A 14 -12.54 -8.65 13.00
C ARG A 14 -13.64 -8.94 11.98
N TRP A 15 -14.31 -10.08 12.06
CA TRP A 15 -15.30 -10.52 11.06
C TRP A 15 -16.49 -9.57 10.88
N THR A 16 -16.91 -8.85 11.91
CA THR A 16 -18.00 -7.86 11.78
C THR A 16 -17.54 -6.54 11.16
N ALA A 17 -16.27 -6.16 11.33
CA ALA A 17 -15.66 -5.02 10.63
C ALA A 17 -15.32 -5.31 9.16
N LEU A 18 -15.40 -6.58 8.74
CA LEU A 18 -15.14 -7.01 7.37
C LEU A 18 -16.32 -6.76 6.42
N ILE A 19 -17.54 -6.56 6.94
CA ILE A 19 -18.66 -6.14 6.11
C ILE A 19 -18.49 -4.65 5.80
N SER A 20 -17.73 -4.38 4.73
CA SER A 20 -17.49 -3.02 4.25
C SER A 20 -18.82 -2.37 3.92
N GLY A 21 -19.01 -1.09 4.30
CA GLY A 21 -20.20 -0.32 3.92
C GLY A 21 -20.49 -0.34 2.41
N GLY A 22 -19.46 -0.59 1.57
CA GLY A 22 -19.62 -0.82 0.13
C GLY A 22 -20.50 -2.02 -0.24
N ALA A 23 -20.49 -3.10 0.55
CA ALA A 23 -21.32 -4.28 0.33
C ALA A 23 -22.81 -3.95 0.53
N TYR A 24 -23.14 -3.24 1.61
CA TYR A 24 -24.51 -2.79 1.88
C TYR A 24 -24.99 -1.77 0.84
N ALA A 25 -24.13 -0.82 0.44
CA ALA A 25 -24.46 0.12 -0.61
C ALA A 25 -24.70 -0.58 -1.95
N PHE A 26 -23.85 -1.55 -2.32
CA PHE A 26 -24.05 -2.36 -3.52
C PHE A 26 -25.38 -3.11 -3.48
N LEU A 27 -25.68 -3.80 -2.39
CA LEU A 27 -26.93 -4.54 -2.25
C LEU A 27 -28.16 -3.63 -2.26
N ALA A 28 -28.10 -2.48 -1.61
CA ALA A 28 -29.17 -1.50 -1.66
C ALA A 28 -29.44 -1.04 -3.09
N VAL A 29 -28.39 -0.74 -3.87
CA VAL A 29 -28.51 -0.38 -5.29
C VAL A 29 -29.11 -1.52 -6.11
N VAL A 30 -28.59 -2.75 -5.94
CA VAL A 30 -29.10 -3.93 -6.67
C VAL A 30 -30.57 -4.18 -6.35
N VAL A 31 -30.96 -4.17 -5.07
CA VAL A 31 -32.35 -4.36 -4.64
C VAL A 31 -33.25 -3.27 -5.20
N LEU A 32 -32.83 -2.00 -5.15
CA LEU A 32 -33.62 -0.89 -5.70
C LEU A 32 -33.80 -0.98 -7.21
N LEU A 33 -32.76 -1.41 -7.94
CA LEU A 33 -32.81 -1.56 -9.40
C LEU A 33 -33.58 -2.81 -9.85
N LEU A 34 -33.56 -3.88 -9.05
CA LEU A 34 -34.30 -5.11 -9.35
C LEU A 34 -35.75 -5.06 -8.87
N ARG A 35 -36.12 -4.15 -7.96
CA ARG A 35 -37.50 -4.00 -7.48
C ARG A 35 -38.58 -3.98 -8.58
N PRO A 36 -38.40 -3.30 -9.73
CA PRO A 36 -39.39 -3.29 -10.79
C PRO A 36 -39.56 -4.64 -11.49
N TRP A 37 -38.52 -5.48 -11.48
CA TRP A 37 -38.52 -6.82 -12.08
C TRP A 37 -39.13 -7.88 -11.15
N VAL A 38 -39.21 -7.60 -9.86
CA VAL A 38 -39.74 -8.52 -8.83
C VAL A 38 -41.24 -8.30 -8.59
N GLY A 39 -41.86 -7.26 -9.19
CA GLY A 39 -43.30 -7.08 -9.13
C GLY A 39 -44.00 -8.00 -10.15
N PRO A 40 -44.72 -9.05 -9.73
CA PRO A 40 -45.47 -9.87 -10.68
C PRO A 40 -46.61 -9.02 -11.26
N THR A 41 -46.58 -8.81 -12.57
CA THR A 41 -47.84 -8.61 -13.29
C THR A 41 -48.49 -9.99 -13.36
N ALA A 42 -49.72 -10.14 -12.86
CA ALA A 42 -50.42 -11.44 -12.76
C ALA A 42 -50.48 -12.25 -14.06
N GLU A 43 -50.22 -11.64 -15.22
CA GLU A 43 -50.20 -12.27 -16.53
C GLU A 43 -48.85 -12.94 -16.91
N SER A 44 -47.74 -12.66 -16.22
CA SER A 44 -46.40 -13.09 -16.65
C SER A 44 -45.87 -14.39 -16.03
N CYS A 45 -46.58 -15.03 -15.10
CA CYS A 45 -46.12 -16.25 -14.42
C CYS A 45 -46.48 -17.57 -15.15
N ALA A 46 -46.85 -17.50 -16.44
CA ALA A 46 -47.31 -18.67 -17.21
C ALA A 46 -46.20 -19.39 -18.03
N GLY A 47 -44.91 -19.20 -17.74
CA GLY A 47 -43.82 -19.81 -18.53
C GLY A 47 -42.54 -20.10 -17.74
N ASP A 48 -41.74 -21.03 -18.28
CA ASP A 48 -40.42 -21.56 -17.86
C ASP A 48 -40.17 -21.83 -16.35
N ASP A 49 -39.63 -23.01 -16.02
CA ASP A 49 -39.42 -23.49 -14.63
C ASP A 49 -38.64 -22.51 -13.74
N LEU A 50 -37.71 -21.73 -14.32
CA LEU A 50 -36.94 -20.73 -13.57
C LEU A 50 -37.80 -19.50 -13.21
N HIS A 51 -38.68 -19.09 -14.11
CA HIS A 51 -39.62 -17.98 -13.88
C HIS A 51 -40.72 -18.39 -12.89
N ALA A 52 -41.20 -19.63 -12.96
CA ALA A 52 -42.10 -20.19 -11.97
C ALA A 52 -41.49 -20.17 -10.56
N ALA A 53 -40.23 -20.57 -10.41
CA ALA A 53 -39.52 -20.52 -9.13
C ALA A 53 -39.36 -19.09 -8.57
N VAL A 54 -39.21 -18.07 -9.43
CA VAL A 54 -39.15 -16.66 -9.03
C VAL A 54 -40.54 -16.13 -8.63
N CYS A 55 -41.60 -16.52 -9.35
CA CYS A 55 -42.98 -16.17 -8.99
C CYS A 55 -43.39 -16.81 -7.66
N ASP A 56 -43.06 -18.09 -7.41
CA ASP A 56 -43.28 -18.76 -6.12
C ASP A 56 -42.55 -18.04 -4.97
N LEU A 57 -41.37 -17.50 -5.23
CA LEU A 57 -40.60 -16.70 -4.26
C LEU A 57 -41.25 -15.33 -3.97
N ALA A 58 -41.87 -14.71 -4.97
CA ALA A 58 -42.61 -13.46 -4.82
C ALA A 58 -43.93 -13.67 -4.05
N ASP A 59 -44.67 -14.74 -4.35
CA ASP A 59 -45.87 -15.15 -3.60
C ASP A 59 -45.51 -15.52 -2.15
N LEU A 60 -44.34 -16.15 -1.93
CA LEU A 60 -43.83 -16.35 -0.57
C LEU A 60 -43.64 -15.00 0.13
N ALA A 61 -43.09 -13.98 -0.54
CA ALA A 61 -42.83 -12.67 0.06
C ALA A 61 -44.11 -11.94 0.49
N ASP A 62 -45.23 -12.16 -0.20
CA ASP A 62 -46.56 -11.69 0.21
C ASP A 62 -47.18 -12.54 1.34
N GLY A 63 -46.67 -13.76 1.55
CA GLY A 63 -47.17 -14.78 2.50
C GLY A 63 -46.93 -14.54 4.00
N GLY A 64 -46.38 -13.38 4.41
CA GLY A 64 -46.28 -12.99 5.83
C GLY A 64 -44.86 -12.85 6.39
N PRO A 65 -44.71 -12.52 7.69
CA PRO A 65 -43.43 -12.09 8.28
C PRO A 65 -42.31 -13.15 8.18
N LEU A 66 -42.64 -14.44 8.05
CA LEU A 66 -41.67 -15.53 7.92
C LEU A 66 -40.93 -15.55 6.58
N ALA A 67 -41.56 -15.12 5.49
CA ALA A 67 -40.89 -15.10 4.19
C ALA A 67 -39.94 -13.89 4.06
N LEU A 68 -40.35 -12.74 4.60
CA LEU A 68 -39.48 -11.56 4.70
C LEU A 68 -38.24 -11.85 5.56
N THR A 69 -38.37 -12.62 6.64
CA THR A 69 -37.21 -13.03 7.44
C THR A 69 -36.32 -13.99 6.67
N ALA A 70 -36.88 -14.97 5.96
CA ALA A 70 -36.10 -15.88 5.12
C ALA A 70 -35.32 -15.15 4.01
N LEU A 71 -35.97 -14.23 3.30
CA LEU A 71 -35.32 -13.37 2.28
C LEU A 71 -34.24 -12.49 2.89
N GLY A 72 -34.50 -11.89 4.05
CA GLY A 72 -33.52 -11.11 4.80
C GLY A 72 -32.29 -11.94 5.17
N VAL A 73 -32.48 -13.17 5.65
CA VAL A 73 -31.39 -14.10 5.98
C VAL A 73 -30.61 -14.47 4.72
N LEU A 74 -31.28 -14.82 3.62
CA LEU A 74 -30.61 -15.16 2.36
C LEU A 74 -29.78 -13.98 1.83
N ALA A 75 -30.34 -12.76 1.85
CA ALA A 75 -29.62 -11.56 1.45
C ALA A 75 -28.36 -11.33 2.30
N VAL A 76 -28.43 -11.54 3.62
CA VAL A 76 -27.26 -11.45 4.51
C VAL A 76 -26.23 -12.53 4.20
N VAL A 77 -26.65 -13.76 3.92
CA VAL A 77 -25.74 -14.86 3.54
C VAL A 77 -25.02 -14.54 2.23
N VAL A 78 -25.74 -14.10 1.21
CA VAL A 78 -25.16 -13.69 -0.08
C VAL A 78 -24.22 -12.50 0.10
N ALA A 79 -24.62 -11.48 0.88
CA ALA A 79 -23.80 -10.32 1.21
C ALA A 79 -22.46 -10.72 1.84
N THR A 80 -22.52 -11.65 2.79
CA THR A 80 -21.37 -12.14 3.53
C THR A 80 -20.46 -12.96 2.62
N GLY A 81 -21.02 -13.88 1.83
CA GLY A 81 -20.28 -14.67 0.85
C GLY A 81 -19.55 -13.79 -0.18
N LEU A 82 -20.25 -12.81 -0.76
CA LEU A 82 -19.66 -11.89 -1.73
C LEU A 82 -18.59 -10.99 -1.11
N SER A 83 -18.77 -10.57 0.15
CA SER A 83 -17.75 -9.82 0.90
C SER A 83 -16.46 -10.62 1.10
N LEU A 84 -16.56 -11.94 1.31
CA LEU A 84 -15.39 -12.82 1.42
C LEU A 84 -14.66 -12.97 0.09
N VAL A 85 -15.40 -13.13 -1.01
CA VAL A 85 -14.82 -13.15 -2.35
C VAL A 85 -14.10 -11.82 -2.66
N VAL A 86 -14.74 -10.69 -2.36
CA VAL A 86 -14.12 -9.36 -2.53
C VAL A 86 -12.88 -9.20 -1.66
N ALA A 87 -12.90 -9.69 -0.42
CA ALA A 87 -11.72 -9.68 0.45
C ALA A 87 -10.58 -10.52 -0.13
N ALA A 88 -10.87 -11.72 -0.65
CA ALA A 88 -9.88 -12.58 -1.28
C ALA A 88 -9.29 -11.97 -2.57
N LEU A 89 -10.10 -11.23 -3.33
CA LEU A 89 -9.69 -10.57 -4.56
C LEU A 89 -8.94 -9.25 -4.37
N ALA A 90 -8.97 -8.67 -3.17
CA ALA A 90 -8.32 -7.37 -2.90
C ALA A 90 -6.80 -7.41 -3.12
N VAL A 91 -6.14 -8.51 -2.73
CA VAL A 91 -4.68 -8.66 -2.90
C VAL A 91 -4.28 -8.88 -4.38
N PRO A 92 -4.89 -9.81 -5.13
CA PRO A 92 -4.69 -9.91 -6.58
C PRO A 92 -4.97 -8.60 -7.33
N LEU A 93 -6.03 -7.87 -6.94
CA LEU A 93 -6.29 -6.54 -7.49
C LEU A 93 -5.12 -5.60 -7.23
N LEU A 94 -4.59 -5.53 -6.00
CA LEU A 94 -3.45 -4.69 -5.69
C LEU A 94 -2.21 -5.05 -6.53
N GLN A 95 -1.97 -6.34 -6.78
CA GLN A 95 -0.88 -6.77 -7.67
C GLN A 95 -1.11 -6.36 -9.13
N LEU A 96 -2.36 -6.49 -9.61
CA LEU A 96 -2.76 -6.02 -10.93
C LEU A 96 -2.59 -4.51 -11.06
N LEU A 97 -3.06 -3.75 -10.06
CA LEU A 97 -2.93 -2.31 -9.98
C LEU A 97 -1.50 -1.85 -9.69
N ALA A 98 -0.64 -2.68 -9.13
CA ALA A 98 0.80 -2.43 -9.05
C ALA A 98 1.49 -2.66 -10.40
N GLY A 99 0.83 -3.35 -11.33
CA GLY A 99 1.36 -3.69 -12.65
C GLY A 99 2.33 -4.86 -12.64
N THR A 100 2.40 -5.65 -11.56
CA THR A 100 3.31 -6.81 -11.46
C THR A 100 2.75 -8.07 -12.10
N SER A 101 1.41 -8.19 -12.20
CA SER A 101 0.74 -9.35 -12.80
C SER A 101 0.22 -9.11 -14.23
N LEU A 102 0.41 -7.91 -14.78
CA LEU A 102 0.01 -7.63 -16.16
C LEU A 102 0.90 -8.44 -17.11
N PRO A 103 0.33 -9.31 -17.96
CA PRO A 103 1.11 -10.03 -18.95
C PRO A 103 1.68 -9.02 -19.95
N ALA A 104 2.96 -8.67 -19.79
CA ALA A 104 3.66 -7.72 -20.65
C ALA A 104 3.72 -8.18 -22.13
N HIS A 105 3.39 -9.45 -22.38
CA HIS A 105 3.47 -10.11 -23.68
C HIS A 105 2.17 -10.02 -24.51
N GLY A 106 1.07 -9.48 -23.95
CA GLY A 106 -0.19 -9.34 -24.69
C GLY A 106 -0.16 -8.22 -25.72
N ALA A 107 -0.52 -8.50 -26.98
CA ALA A 107 -0.53 -7.53 -28.08
C ALA A 107 -1.39 -6.27 -27.79
N LEU A 108 -2.48 -6.43 -27.03
CA LEU A 108 -3.37 -5.33 -26.66
C LEU A 108 -2.88 -4.52 -25.45
N VAL A 109 -2.21 -5.16 -24.50
CA VAL A 109 -1.79 -4.54 -23.23
C VAL A 109 -0.44 -3.85 -23.37
N ALA A 110 0.48 -4.40 -24.16
CA ALA A 110 1.81 -3.85 -24.42
C ALA A 110 1.80 -2.37 -24.86
N PRO A 111 0.98 -1.91 -25.83
CA PRO A 111 0.97 -0.50 -26.23
C PRO A 111 0.48 0.42 -25.09
N LEU A 112 -0.51 -0.01 -24.31
CA LEU A 112 -1.02 0.74 -23.15
C LEU A 112 0.04 0.88 -22.05
N VAL A 113 0.75 -0.21 -21.74
CA VAL A 113 1.85 -0.21 -20.77
C VAL A 113 2.98 0.72 -21.24
N ARG A 114 3.38 0.63 -22.52
CA ARG A 114 4.40 1.52 -23.11
C ARG A 114 3.98 3.00 -23.04
N LEU A 115 2.72 3.30 -23.35
CA LEU A 115 2.19 4.66 -23.26
C LEU A 115 2.18 5.18 -21.82
N ALA A 116 1.77 4.34 -20.86
CA ALA A 116 1.76 4.68 -19.44
C ALA A 116 3.18 4.96 -18.91
N LEU A 117 4.16 4.12 -19.28
CA LEU A 117 5.57 4.33 -18.94
C LEU A 117 6.12 5.61 -19.56
N ARG A 118 5.88 5.87 -20.85
CA ARG A 118 6.29 7.12 -21.52
C ARG A 118 5.76 8.36 -20.80
N ARG A 119 4.47 8.37 -20.44
CA ARG A 119 3.86 9.47 -19.69
C ARG A 119 4.56 9.68 -18.35
N ARG A 120 4.92 8.60 -17.65
CA ARG A 120 5.63 8.66 -16.36
C ARG A 120 7.05 9.18 -16.47
N TYR A 121 7.81 8.76 -17.48
CA TYR A 121 9.15 9.29 -17.73
C TYR A 121 9.12 10.79 -17.98
N VAL A 122 8.16 11.27 -18.77
CA VAL A 122 7.97 12.72 -19.01
C VAL A 122 7.66 13.45 -17.70
N VAL A 123 6.78 12.89 -16.86
CA VAL A 123 6.46 13.47 -15.55
C VAL A 123 7.69 13.48 -14.64
N LYS A 124 8.46 12.39 -14.55
CA LYS A 124 9.71 12.33 -13.78
C LYS A 124 10.68 13.41 -14.22
N ARG A 125 10.99 13.50 -15.52
CA ARG A 125 11.90 14.53 -16.06
C ARG A 125 11.45 15.96 -15.73
N ARG A 126 10.16 16.26 -15.85
CA ARG A 126 9.60 17.58 -15.48
C ARG A 126 9.76 17.87 -13.99
N LEU A 127 9.50 16.88 -13.13
CA LEU A 127 9.64 17.03 -11.69
C LEU A 127 11.11 17.20 -11.28
N THR A 128 12.04 16.48 -11.92
CA THR A 128 13.49 16.61 -11.71
C THR A 128 13.96 18.01 -12.09
N ALA A 129 13.59 18.50 -13.28
CA ALA A 129 13.91 19.86 -13.71
C ALA A 129 13.40 20.93 -12.72
N LEU A 130 12.16 20.78 -12.23
CA LEU A 130 11.60 21.68 -11.21
C LEU A 130 12.34 21.59 -9.86
N ALA A 131 12.87 20.42 -9.49
CA ALA A 131 13.58 20.24 -8.23
C ALA A 131 15.01 20.83 -8.26
N GLU A 132 15.64 20.83 -9.44
CA GLU A 132 17.00 21.35 -9.69
C GLU A 132 17.06 22.88 -9.82
N THR A 133 15.98 23.53 -10.27
CA THR A 133 15.96 25.00 -10.45
C THR A 133 16.18 25.79 -9.16
N GLU A 134 15.94 25.21 -7.99
CA GLU A 134 15.98 25.89 -6.67
C GLU A 134 16.83 25.11 -5.65
N GLY A 135 17.89 24.43 -6.12
CA GLY A 135 18.84 23.73 -5.25
C GLY A 135 19.56 24.70 -4.29
N PRO A 136 19.70 24.35 -3.00
CA PRO A 136 20.25 25.22 -1.95
C PRO A 136 21.68 25.72 -2.24
N ASP A 137 22.45 25.00 -3.05
CA ASP A 137 23.85 25.36 -3.38
C ASP A 137 24.00 26.56 -4.32
N ARG A 138 22.95 26.95 -5.07
CA ARG A 138 23.09 28.09 -6.00
C ARG A 138 23.17 29.44 -5.29
N SER A 139 22.70 29.55 -4.05
CA SER A 139 22.76 30.81 -3.28
C SER A 139 24.11 31.04 -2.60
N ASP A 140 24.87 29.99 -2.29
CA ASP A 140 26.14 30.14 -1.54
C ASP A 140 27.38 29.96 -2.43
N GLY A 141 27.31 29.13 -3.49
CA GLY A 141 28.44 28.90 -4.40
C GLY A 141 28.78 30.07 -5.34
N ALA A 142 27.84 30.98 -5.60
CA ALA A 142 28.07 32.14 -6.46
C ALA A 142 28.90 33.27 -5.80
N ARG A 143 29.30 33.12 -4.53
CA ARG A 143 30.18 34.08 -3.83
C ARG A 143 31.67 33.71 -3.86
N GLY A 144 32.04 32.53 -4.36
CA GLY A 144 33.41 32.00 -4.18
C GLY A 144 34.35 32.05 -5.39
N ALA A 145 33.84 32.19 -6.62
CA ALA A 145 34.65 32.02 -7.82
C ALA A 145 34.87 33.34 -8.58
N GLY A 146 35.85 34.10 -8.12
CA GLY A 146 36.78 34.86 -8.95
C GLY A 146 36.21 35.87 -9.96
N GLU A 147 36.06 37.12 -9.52
CA GLU A 147 36.44 38.25 -10.36
C GLU A 147 36.85 39.41 -9.46
N ALA A 148 38.13 39.79 -9.52
CA ALA A 148 38.66 40.98 -8.88
C ALA A 148 38.18 42.25 -9.62
N GLY A 149 36.87 42.38 -9.78
CA GLY A 149 36.21 43.56 -10.30
C GLY A 149 36.23 44.68 -9.25
N PRO A 150 36.30 45.95 -9.67
CA PRO A 150 36.28 47.09 -8.75
C PRO A 150 35.04 47.02 -7.85
N PRO A 151 35.11 47.50 -6.60
CA PRO A 151 34.06 47.39 -5.60
C PRO A 151 32.80 48.15 -6.04
N THR A 152 32.01 47.54 -6.92
CA THR A 152 30.68 47.98 -7.26
C THR A 152 29.83 47.82 -6.02
N ALA A 153 29.37 48.95 -5.50
CA ALA A 153 28.62 49.11 -4.27
C ALA A 153 27.74 47.90 -3.96
N ARG A 154 28.01 47.24 -2.83
CA ARG A 154 27.08 46.28 -2.23
C ARG A 154 25.68 46.88 -2.30
N PRO A 155 24.71 46.24 -2.97
CA PRO A 155 23.33 46.70 -2.90
C PRO A 155 22.97 46.79 -1.42
N ALA A 156 22.58 47.99 -0.98
CA ALA A 156 22.35 48.30 0.43
C ALA A 156 21.46 47.21 1.05
N ALA A 157 21.99 46.53 2.06
CA ALA A 157 21.46 45.30 2.65
C ALA A 157 20.15 45.48 3.45
N GLY A 158 19.29 46.43 3.08
CA GLY A 158 18.17 46.88 3.91
C GLY A 158 16.82 47.04 3.23
N VAL A 159 16.68 46.81 1.90
CA VAL A 159 15.36 46.91 1.27
C VAL A 159 14.61 45.58 1.45
N PRO A 160 13.55 45.52 2.28
CA PRO A 160 12.75 44.31 2.41
C PRO A 160 12.14 43.96 1.05
N PRO A 161 12.07 42.66 0.70
CA PRO A 161 11.43 42.26 -0.54
C PRO A 161 9.99 42.77 -0.57
N THR A 162 9.55 43.28 -1.72
CA THR A 162 8.15 43.68 -1.88
C THR A 162 7.24 42.48 -1.54
N PRO A 163 6.06 42.69 -0.94
CA PRO A 163 5.14 41.60 -0.57
C PRO A 163 4.86 40.62 -1.73
N LEU A 164 4.76 41.13 -2.96
CA LEU A 164 4.58 40.32 -4.16
C LEU A 164 5.79 39.41 -4.46
N ALA A 165 7.02 39.91 -4.29
CA ALA A 165 8.23 39.12 -4.46
C ALA A 165 8.33 38.02 -3.39
N ALA A 166 7.98 38.33 -2.15
CA ALA A 166 7.91 37.34 -1.06
C ALA A 166 6.87 36.25 -1.34
N ALA A 167 5.66 36.63 -1.77
CA ALA A 167 4.59 35.68 -2.12
C ALA A 167 4.99 34.74 -3.28
N ARG A 168 5.66 35.28 -4.31
CA ARG A 168 6.17 34.47 -5.44
C ARG A 168 7.22 33.46 -5.01
N ARG A 169 8.15 33.85 -4.12
CA ARG A 169 9.15 32.93 -3.53
C ARG A 169 8.49 31.83 -2.69
N ALA A 170 7.49 32.18 -1.87
CA ALA A 170 6.73 31.18 -1.11
C ALA A 170 5.98 30.19 -2.04
N GLN A 171 5.39 30.69 -3.13
CA GLN A 171 4.74 29.83 -4.12
C GLN A 171 5.75 28.94 -4.88
N ALA A 172 6.93 29.45 -5.22
CA ALA A 172 8.01 28.66 -5.82
C ALA A 172 8.48 27.54 -4.87
N ALA A 173 8.79 27.89 -3.62
CA ALA A 173 9.21 26.94 -2.60
C ALA A 173 8.16 25.83 -2.36
N THR A 174 6.86 26.16 -2.32
CA THR A 174 5.80 25.16 -2.18
C THR A 174 5.68 24.25 -3.42
N ARG A 175 5.88 24.78 -4.63
CA ARG A 175 5.92 23.97 -5.86
C ARG A 175 7.12 23.02 -5.87
N VAL A 176 8.30 23.48 -5.49
CA VAL A 176 9.52 22.66 -5.40
C VAL A 176 9.40 21.60 -4.31
N ALA A 177 8.89 21.95 -3.13
CA ALA A 177 8.61 20.98 -2.07
C ALA A 177 7.64 19.90 -2.54
N ARG A 178 6.57 20.27 -3.27
CA ARG A 178 5.63 19.31 -3.87
C ARG A 178 6.30 18.46 -4.95
N ALA A 179 7.17 19.03 -5.78
CA ALA A 179 7.91 18.29 -6.80
C ALA A 179 8.85 17.25 -6.18
N ARG A 180 9.61 17.64 -5.14
CA ARG A 180 10.49 16.74 -4.37
C ARG A 180 9.70 15.61 -3.71
N ARG A 181 8.55 15.91 -3.08
CA ARG A 181 7.65 14.88 -2.53
C ARG A 181 7.15 13.91 -3.60
N ARG A 182 6.84 14.38 -4.81
CA ARG A 182 6.42 13.51 -5.92
C ARG A 182 7.57 12.68 -6.48
N LEU A 183 8.77 13.25 -6.61
CA LEU A 183 9.98 12.51 -7.00
C LEU A 183 10.31 11.41 -6.01
N HIS A 184 10.09 11.65 -4.72
CA HIS A 184 10.26 10.65 -3.68
C HIS A 184 9.32 9.43 -3.87
N ARG A 185 8.22 9.55 -4.61
CA ARG A 185 7.31 8.42 -4.94
C ARG A 185 7.69 7.69 -6.23
N LEU A 186 8.76 8.12 -6.90
CA LEU A 186 9.20 7.57 -8.17
C LEU A 186 10.52 6.80 -7.98
N PRO A 187 10.68 5.64 -8.65
CA PRO A 187 11.95 4.92 -8.68
C PRO A 187 13.10 5.82 -9.13
N VAL A 188 14.25 5.68 -8.46
CA VAL A 188 15.49 6.41 -8.79
C VAL A 188 15.99 6.00 -10.16
N HIS A 189 16.07 4.70 -10.41
CA HIS A 189 16.45 4.14 -11.70
C HIS A 189 15.24 4.01 -12.63
N ASP A 190 15.46 4.29 -13.92
CA ASP A 190 14.40 4.32 -14.93
C ASP A 190 13.92 2.91 -15.31
N ASP A 191 14.79 1.91 -15.29
CA ASP A 191 14.47 0.49 -15.53
C ASP A 191 13.49 -0.11 -14.51
N LEU A 192 13.44 0.46 -13.30
CA LEU A 192 12.52 0.05 -12.23
C LEU A 192 11.14 0.75 -12.31
N MET A 193 10.89 1.55 -13.36
CA MET A 193 9.60 2.20 -13.54
C MET A 193 8.49 1.19 -13.89
N LEU A 194 7.40 1.28 -13.13
CA LEU A 194 6.17 0.52 -13.33
C LEU A 194 5.07 1.39 -13.97
N PRO A 195 4.11 0.76 -14.67
CA PRO A 195 3.06 1.50 -15.40
C PRO A 195 2.07 2.22 -14.49
N THR A 196 2.02 1.90 -13.20
CA THR A 196 1.02 2.40 -12.25
C THR A 196 1.63 3.16 -11.08
N ARG A 197 0.83 4.02 -10.42
CA ARG A 197 1.30 4.88 -9.32
C ARG A 197 1.68 4.00 -8.13
N ILE A 198 0.78 3.07 -7.81
CA ILE A 198 0.93 2.07 -6.75
C ILE A 198 2.22 1.27 -6.95
N GLY A 199 2.46 0.76 -8.16
CA GLY A 199 3.70 0.04 -8.48
C GLY A 199 4.94 0.90 -8.25
N ASN A 200 4.95 2.12 -8.80
CA ASN A 200 6.06 3.05 -8.62
C ASN A 200 6.34 3.36 -7.15
N SER A 201 5.34 3.50 -6.30
CA SER A 201 5.54 3.77 -4.88
C SER A 201 6.23 2.61 -4.16
N PHE A 202 5.81 1.37 -4.43
CA PHE A 202 6.49 0.18 -3.90
C PHE A 202 7.91 0.02 -4.46
N ALA A 203 8.09 0.22 -5.76
CA ALA A 203 9.41 0.15 -6.40
C ALA A 203 10.36 1.25 -5.89
N ALA A 204 9.85 2.47 -5.66
CA ALA A 204 10.61 3.57 -5.10
C ALA A 204 11.01 3.30 -3.64
N MET A 205 10.09 2.81 -2.82
CA MET A 205 10.37 2.41 -1.43
C MET A 205 11.44 1.32 -1.39
N ASN A 206 11.28 0.26 -2.19
CA ASN A 206 12.26 -0.82 -2.26
C ASN A 206 13.63 -0.30 -2.70
N GLY A 207 13.67 0.49 -3.78
CA GLY A 207 14.90 1.09 -4.27
C GLY A 207 15.60 2.01 -3.26
N ARG A 208 14.85 2.74 -2.42
CA ARG A 208 15.43 3.56 -1.35
C ARG A 208 16.00 2.73 -0.20
N VAL A 209 15.25 1.73 0.26
CA VAL A 209 15.71 0.83 1.33
C VAL A 209 16.97 0.09 0.88
N ARG A 210 16.93 -0.52 -0.30
CA ARG A 210 18.07 -1.22 -0.90
C ARG A 210 19.23 -0.27 -1.21
N GLY A 211 18.96 0.93 -1.71
CA GLY A 211 19.98 1.92 -2.02
C GLY A 211 20.70 2.48 -0.78
N ARG A 212 20.01 2.61 0.36
CA ARG A 212 20.59 3.14 1.62
C ARG A 212 21.19 2.06 2.52
N HIS A 213 20.62 0.87 2.56
CA HIS A 213 21.01 -0.18 3.51
C HIS A 213 21.43 -1.48 2.83
N GLY A 214 21.38 -1.59 1.50
CA GLY A 214 21.67 -2.85 0.80
C GLY A 214 20.64 -3.96 1.01
N ILE A 215 19.69 -3.79 1.96
CA ILE A 215 18.68 -4.77 2.31
C ILE A 215 17.55 -4.79 1.27
N ASP A 216 17.21 -5.97 0.74
CA ASP A 216 15.92 -6.15 0.06
C ASP A 216 14.81 -6.37 1.11
N PRO A 217 13.91 -5.39 1.32
CA PRO A 217 12.84 -5.50 2.30
C PRO A 217 11.91 -6.67 2.01
N SER A 218 11.80 -7.18 0.77
CA SER A 218 10.96 -8.33 0.46
C SER A 218 11.50 -9.64 1.04
N LEU A 219 12.84 -9.76 1.13
CA LEU A 219 13.52 -10.95 1.66
C LEU A 219 13.71 -10.85 3.18
N GLY A 220 14.01 -9.65 3.69
CA GLY A 220 14.15 -9.40 5.13
C GLY A 220 12.82 -9.34 5.89
N TRP A 221 11.68 -9.24 5.20
CA TRP A 221 10.37 -9.01 5.84
C TRP A 221 10.01 -10.03 6.93
N PRO A 222 10.13 -11.36 6.73
CA PRO A 222 9.73 -12.33 7.74
C PRO A 222 10.54 -12.23 9.05
N LEU A 223 11.82 -11.83 8.95
CA LEU A 223 12.67 -11.59 10.11
C LEU A 223 12.31 -10.27 10.80
N LEU A 224 12.10 -9.21 10.02
CA LEU A 224 11.67 -7.91 10.54
C LEU A 224 10.34 -7.99 11.32
N GLU A 225 9.38 -8.79 10.85
CA GLU A 225 8.07 -8.97 11.51
C GLU A 225 8.20 -9.51 12.95
N GLN A 226 9.17 -10.41 13.16
CA GLN A 226 9.48 -10.96 14.48
C GLN A 226 10.12 -9.91 15.41
N LEU A 227 10.83 -8.95 14.84
CA LEU A 227 11.60 -7.92 15.57
C LEU A 227 10.82 -6.64 15.83
N PHE A 228 9.72 -6.39 15.12
CA PHE A 228 8.93 -5.19 15.32
C PHE A 228 8.36 -5.09 16.73
N ASP A 229 8.51 -3.91 17.34
CA ASP A 229 7.78 -3.56 18.55
C ASP A 229 6.26 -3.48 18.29
N ASP A 230 5.45 -3.60 19.36
CA ASP A 230 3.98 -3.57 19.24
C ASP A 230 3.47 -2.26 18.62
N ALA A 231 4.20 -1.16 18.80
CA ALA A 231 3.82 0.13 18.22
C ALA A 231 3.99 0.15 16.70
N ALA A 232 5.11 -0.39 16.19
CA ALA A 232 5.39 -0.53 14.77
C ALA A 232 4.44 -1.53 14.11
N ARG A 233 4.19 -2.69 14.75
CA ARG A 233 3.20 -3.68 14.28
C ARG A 233 1.83 -3.04 14.10
N ARG A 234 1.30 -2.37 15.14
CA ARG A 234 0.00 -1.69 15.05
C ARG A 234 -0.07 -0.62 13.95
N ARG A 235 1.00 0.16 13.74
CA ARG A 235 1.06 1.16 12.66
C ARG A 235 1.06 0.52 11.28
N LEU A 236 1.81 -0.56 11.09
CA LEU A 236 1.85 -1.31 9.84
C LEU A 236 0.51 -1.99 9.55
N GLU A 237 -0.11 -2.60 10.56
CA GLU A 237 -1.46 -3.17 10.47
C GLU A 237 -2.48 -2.11 10.07
N GLN A 238 -2.49 -0.95 10.74
CA GLN A 238 -3.40 0.15 10.41
C GLN A 238 -3.21 0.65 8.95
N GLY A 239 -1.96 0.78 8.50
CA GLY A 239 -1.65 1.16 7.11
C GLY A 239 -2.10 0.11 6.10
N SER A 240 -1.84 -1.16 6.39
CA SER A 240 -2.30 -2.32 5.61
C SER A 240 -3.84 -2.34 5.50
N ASP A 241 -4.53 -2.26 6.64
CA ASP A 241 -5.99 -2.27 6.72
C ASP A 241 -6.59 -1.14 5.90
N GLN A 242 -5.99 0.04 5.92
CA GLN A 242 -6.45 1.18 5.15
C GLN A 242 -6.33 0.94 3.64
N VAL A 243 -5.21 0.38 3.19
CA VAL A 243 -4.99 0.02 1.77
C VAL A 243 -5.98 -1.05 1.33
N LEU A 244 -6.12 -2.13 2.12
CA LEU A 244 -7.04 -3.23 1.81
C LEU A 244 -8.51 -2.78 1.85
N SER A 245 -8.89 -1.92 2.79
CA SER A 245 -10.24 -1.35 2.84
C SER A 245 -10.57 -0.53 1.60
N ARG A 246 -9.64 0.33 1.14
CA ARG A 246 -9.83 1.11 -0.10
C ARG A 246 -9.87 0.21 -1.34
N ALA A 247 -9.04 -0.83 -1.41
CA ALA A 247 -9.07 -1.79 -2.51
C ALA A 247 -10.41 -2.56 -2.57
N ARG A 248 -10.95 -3.00 -1.42
CA ARG A 248 -12.27 -3.66 -1.34
C ARG A 248 -13.40 -2.72 -1.77
N ASN A 249 -13.39 -1.47 -1.30
CA ASN A 249 -14.39 -0.47 -1.72
C ASN A 249 -14.30 -0.18 -3.22
N LEU A 250 -13.10 -0.17 -3.80
CA LEU A 250 -12.92 -0.02 -5.24
C LEU A 250 -13.52 -1.22 -6.00
N LEU A 251 -13.33 -2.45 -5.51
CA LEU A 251 -13.98 -3.64 -6.09
C LEU A 251 -15.50 -3.51 -6.09
N TRP A 252 -16.08 -3.11 -4.96
CA TRP A 252 -17.52 -2.90 -4.86
C TRP A 252 -18.01 -1.85 -5.85
N ALA A 253 -17.34 -0.70 -5.94
CA ALA A 253 -17.70 0.34 -6.89
C ALA A 253 -17.64 -0.15 -8.34
N VAL A 254 -16.60 -0.89 -8.72
CA VAL A 254 -16.48 -1.48 -10.06
C VAL A 254 -17.59 -2.49 -10.31
N LEU A 255 -17.90 -3.36 -9.34
CA LEU A 255 -18.99 -4.32 -9.47
C LEU A 255 -20.34 -3.62 -9.62
N THR A 256 -20.61 -2.56 -8.84
CA THR A 256 -21.82 -1.72 -9.00
C THR A 256 -21.92 -1.20 -10.43
N VAL A 257 -20.84 -0.62 -10.96
CA VAL A 257 -20.82 -0.07 -12.33
C VAL A 257 -21.13 -1.16 -13.36
N LEU A 258 -20.49 -2.32 -13.26
CA LEU A 258 -20.69 -3.42 -14.21
C LEU A 258 -22.13 -3.93 -14.20
N VAL A 259 -22.71 -4.13 -13.01
CA VAL A 259 -24.10 -4.58 -12.86
C VAL A 259 -25.08 -3.53 -13.36
N CYS A 260 -24.91 -2.26 -12.97
CA CYS A 260 -25.79 -1.18 -13.40
C CYS A 260 -25.72 -0.96 -14.91
N LEU A 261 -24.52 -1.09 -15.50
CA LEU A 261 -24.34 -1.00 -16.95
C LEU A 261 -25.02 -2.17 -17.67
N ALA A 262 -24.90 -3.40 -17.16
CA ALA A 262 -25.58 -4.56 -17.71
C ALA A 262 -27.12 -4.39 -17.67
N ILE A 263 -27.67 -3.97 -16.52
CA ILE A 263 -29.11 -3.66 -16.38
C ILE A 263 -29.50 -2.55 -17.35
N SER A 264 -28.67 -1.52 -17.50
CA SER A 264 -28.95 -0.39 -18.39
C SER A 264 -29.07 -0.78 -19.86
N PHE A 265 -28.41 -1.86 -20.28
CA PHE A 265 -28.50 -2.39 -21.65
C PHE A 265 -29.65 -3.38 -21.83
N LEU A 266 -30.03 -4.11 -20.79
CA LEU A 266 -31.09 -5.12 -20.84
C LEU A 266 -32.49 -4.51 -20.72
N ASP A 267 -32.65 -3.46 -19.92
CA ASP A 267 -33.95 -2.85 -19.63
C ASP A 267 -34.10 -1.47 -20.27
N ARG A 268 -35.08 -1.32 -21.16
CA ARG A 268 -35.37 -0.04 -21.83
C ARG A 268 -36.07 0.96 -20.92
N VAL A 269 -36.84 0.49 -19.93
CA VAL A 269 -37.62 1.33 -19.01
C VAL A 269 -36.74 1.81 -17.87
N HIS A 270 -35.91 0.94 -17.30
CA HIS A 270 -34.99 1.28 -16.21
C HIS A 270 -33.56 1.61 -16.68
N GLY A 271 -33.36 1.70 -17.99
CA GLY A 271 -32.06 1.98 -18.58
C GLY A 271 -31.45 3.29 -18.12
N LEU A 272 -32.25 4.37 -18.14
CA LEU A 272 -31.78 5.70 -17.77
C LEU A 272 -31.33 5.83 -16.30
N PRO A 273 -32.11 5.43 -15.28
CA PRO A 273 -31.64 5.48 -13.90
C PRO A 273 -30.44 4.57 -13.64
N ALA A 274 -30.41 3.36 -14.20
CA ALA A 274 -29.26 2.45 -14.08
C ALA A 274 -28.00 3.06 -14.72
N GLY A 275 -28.13 3.72 -15.87
CA GLY A 275 -27.05 4.45 -16.53
C GLY A 275 -26.50 5.60 -15.68
N ILE A 276 -27.37 6.39 -15.02
CA ILE A 276 -26.94 7.47 -14.11
C ILE A 276 -26.16 6.89 -12.93
N VAL A 277 -26.64 5.80 -12.31
CA VAL A 277 -25.94 5.14 -11.21
C VAL A 277 -24.60 4.57 -11.67
N ALA A 278 -24.51 4.00 -12.87
CA ALA A 278 -23.25 3.54 -13.45
C ALA A 278 -22.25 4.69 -13.63
N VAL A 279 -22.67 5.84 -14.17
CA VAL A 279 -21.80 7.02 -14.31
C VAL A 279 -21.33 7.54 -12.95
N ALA A 280 -22.24 7.65 -11.97
CA ALA A 280 -21.89 8.04 -10.60
C ALA A 280 -20.89 7.04 -9.97
N GLY A 281 -21.13 5.74 -10.16
CA GLY A 281 -20.23 4.67 -9.74
C GLY A 281 -18.84 4.78 -10.37
N CYS A 282 -18.72 5.14 -11.65
CA CYS A 282 -17.44 5.39 -12.30
C CYS A 282 -16.68 6.55 -11.63
N VAL A 283 -17.37 7.66 -11.33
CA VAL A 283 -16.75 8.80 -10.64
C VAL A 283 -16.25 8.39 -9.25
N ILE A 284 -17.07 7.66 -8.49
CA ILE A 284 -16.69 7.13 -7.17
C ILE A 284 -15.48 6.18 -7.28
N ALA A 285 -15.49 5.25 -8.24
CA ALA A 285 -14.37 4.34 -8.47
C ALA A 285 -13.06 5.09 -8.79
N LEU A 286 -13.13 6.15 -9.61
CA LEU A 286 -11.96 7.00 -9.90
C LEU A 286 -11.43 7.71 -8.64
N LEU A 287 -12.32 8.26 -7.79
CA LEU A 287 -11.93 8.88 -6.52
C LEU A 287 -11.29 7.86 -5.56
N LEU A 288 -11.87 6.66 -5.47
CA LEU A 288 -11.33 5.56 -4.67
C LEU A 288 -9.96 5.10 -5.19
N LEU A 289 -9.76 5.06 -6.51
CA LEU A 289 -8.47 4.73 -7.11
C LEU A 289 -7.38 5.77 -6.79
N VAL A 290 -7.73 7.07 -6.82
CA VAL A 290 -6.83 8.15 -6.41
C VAL A 290 -6.48 8.03 -4.93
N GLY A 291 -7.51 7.87 -4.07
CA GLY A 291 -7.32 7.67 -2.64
C GLY A 291 -6.50 6.41 -2.32
N LEU A 292 -6.70 5.32 -3.04
CA LEU A 292 -5.90 4.10 -2.88
C LEU A 292 -4.41 4.38 -3.11
N GLY A 293 -4.08 5.17 -4.13
CA GLY A 293 -2.70 5.62 -4.36
C GLY A 293 -2.11 6.42 -3.20
N ASP A 294 -2.89 7.31 -2.58
CA ASP A 294 -2.44 8.08 -1.41
C ASP A 294 -2.23 7.19 -0.17
N SER A 295 -3.09 6.19 0.05
CA SER A 295 -2.91 5.21 1.14
C SER A 295 -1.70 4.32 0.93
N VAL A 296 -1.44 3.89 -0.31
CA VAL A 296 -0.22 3.14 -0.63
C VAL A 296 1.02 3.99 -0.37
N ASP A 297 1.01 5.26 -0.75
CA ASP A 297 2.13 6.17 -0.46
C ASP A 297 2.43 6.24 1.04
N ALA A 298 1.40 6.47 1.87
CA ALA A 298 1.53 6.52 3.32
C ALA A 298 1.97 5.17 3.93
N TYR A 299 1.45 4.05 3.42
CA TYR A 299 1.88 2.73 3.85
C TYR A 299 3.36 2.47 3.53
N THR A 300 3.82 2.82 2.32
CA THR A 300 5.23 2.67 1.94
C THR A 300 6.17 3.52 2.79
N ASP A 301 5.76 4.72 3.21
CA ASP A 301 6.54 5.52 4.18
C ASP A 301 6.64 4.83 5.54
N THR A 302 5.53 4.23 5.99
CA THR A 302 5.47 3.53 7.27
C THR A 302 6.37 2.29 7.25
N VAL A 303 6.36 1.53 6.15
CA VAL A 303 7.26 0.40 5.93
C VAL A 303 8.72 0.86 5.92
N GLU A 304 9.06 1.90 5.17
CA GLU A 304 10.42 2.46 5.13
C GLU A 304 10.88 2.89 6.52
N ALA A 305 10.06 3.61 7.28
CA ALA A 305 10.36 4.03 8.64
C ALA A 305 10.53 2.85 9.61
N ALA A 306 9.72 1.80 9.47
CA ALA A 306 9.83 0.59 10.28
C ALA A 306 11.15 -0.15 10.01
N VAL A 307 11.54 -0.29 8.74
CA VAL A 307 12.82 -0.89 8.35
C VAL A 307 13.99 -0.06 8.91
N LEU A 308 13.97 1.26 8.73
CA LEU A 308 15.01 2.16 9.24
C LEU A 308 15.21 2.01 10.75
N ARG A 309 14.12 1.91 11.50
CA ARG A 309 14.14 1.78 12.96
C ARG A 309 14.71 0.43 13.44
N HIS A 310 14.51 -0.65 12.70
CA HIS A 310 14.83 -2.02 13.16
C HIS A 310 15.96 -2.69 12.37
N HIS A 311 16.68 -1.96 11.52
CA HIS A 311 17.74 -2.56 10.70
C HIS A 311 18.92 -3.10 11.53
N ASP A 312 19.33 -2.43 12.60
CA ASP A 312 20.39 -2.91 13.49
C ASP A 312 19.97 -4.19 14.22
N ALA A 313 18.75 -4.19 14.79
CA ALA A 313 18.17 -5.37 15.42
C ALA A 313 18.04 -6.57 14.46
N LEU A 314 17.81 -6.30 13.17
CA LEU A 314 17.79 -7.32 12.13
C LEU A 314 19.15 -7.99 11.96
N TYR A 315 20.23 -7.21 11.92
CA TYR A 315 21.59 -7.77 11.84
C TYR A 315 21.95 -8.56 13.09
N GLU A 316 21.70 -8.00 14.28
CA GLU A 316 21.97 -8.69 15.55
C GLU A 316 21.23 -10.03 15.66
N ALA A 317 19.93 -10.04 15.35
CA ALA A 317 19.11 -11.25 15.40
C ALA A 317 19.54 -12.31 14.38
N ALA A 318 20.11 -11.89 13.25
CA ALA A 318 20.66 -12.78 12.25
C ALA A 318 22.11 -13.23 12.54
N GLY A 319 22.74 -12.73 13.61
CA GLY A 319 24.16 -12.93 13.90
C GLY A 319 25.07 -12.31 12.84
N TRP A 320 24.59 -11.26 12.17
CA TRP A 320 25.33 -10.53 11.15
C TRP A 320 26.11 -9.36 11.77
N PRO A 321 27.31 -9.01 11.27
CA PRO A 321 28.06 -7.88 11.79
C PRO A 321 27.29 -6.56 11.60
N LEU A 322 27.29 -5.73 12.66
CA LEU A 322 26.75 -4.38 12.60
C LEU A 322 27.63 -3.48 11.72
N PRO A 323 27.06 -2.70 10.80
CA PRO A 323 27.85 -1.82 9.96
C PRO A 323 28.41 -0.63 10.75
N ALA A 324 29.69 -0.30 10.53
CA ALA A 324 30.35 0.82 11.21
C ALA A 324 29.94 2.20 10.66
N ASP A 325 29.51 2.26 9.39
CA ASP A 325 29.14 3.50 8.69
C ASP A 325 28.08 3.24 7.60
N THR A 326 27.64 4.29 6.92
CA THR A 326 26.60 4.20 5.88
C THR A 326 27.04 3.44 4.61
N GLU A 327 28.34 3.41 4.29
CA GLU A 327 28.84 2.65 3.15
C GLU A 327 28.94 1.17 3.51
N ALA A 328 29.45 0.85 4.70
CA ALA A 328 29.44 -0.47 5.28
C ALA A 328 28.01 -1.02 5.38
N ALA A 329 27.04 -0.20 5.80
CA ALA A 329 25.62 -0.60 5.87
C ALA A 329 25.10 -1.06 4.50
N ARG A 330 25.39 -0.30 3.43
CA ARG A 330 25.02 -0.70 2.06
C ARG A 330 25.66 -2.01 1.63
N ARG A 331 26.95 -2.20 1.93
CA ARG A 331 27.71 -3.40 1.56
C ARG A 331 27.22 -4.63 2.33
N THR A 332 27.22 -4.55 3.65
CA THR A 332 26.81 -5.62 4.56
C THR A 332 25.35 -6.02 4.34
N GLY A 333 24.44 -5.08 4.08
CA GLY A 333 23.06 -5.43 3.74
C GLY A 333 22.90 -6.06 2.37
N ALA A 334 23.73 -5.72 1.38
CA ALA A 334 23.74 -6.40 0.09
C ALA A 334 24.20 -7.86 0.24
N GLU A 335 25.25 -8.10 1.03
CA GLU A 335 25.73 -9.45 1.39
C GLU A 335 24.68 -10.24 2.17
N PHE A 336 24.04 -9.62 3.15
CA PHE A 336 22.93 -10.21 3.90
C PHE A 336 21.76 -10.59 2.97
N THR A 337 21.39 -9.69 2.06
CA THR A 337 20.34 -9.95 1.06
C THR A 337 20.71 -11.10 0.13
N ALA A 338 21.97 -11.15 -0.33
CA ALA A 338 22.47 -12.25 -1.15
C ALA A 338 22.43 -13.59 -0.39
N TYR A 339 22.78 -13.59 0.90
CA TYR A 339 22.67 -14.76 1.76
C TYR A 339 21.22 -15.27 1.89
N LEU A 340 20.26 -14.36 2.09
CA LEU A 340 18.83 -14.72 2.14
C LEU A 340 18.32 -15.21 0.78
N ASN A 341 18.85 -14.67 -0.32
CA ASN A 341 18.51 -15.07 -1.68
C ASN A 341 19.22 -16.37 -2.08
N ARG A 342 18.71 -17.51 -1.60
CA ARG A 342 19.28 -18.85 -1.86
C ARG A 342 19.34 -19.28 -3.34
N VAL A 343 18.80 -18.50 -4.26
CA VAL A 343 18.60 -18.87 -5.67
C VAL A 343 19.85 -18.68 -6.52
N ASP A 344 20.74 -17.74 -6.19
CA ASP A 344 21.83 -17.33 -7.11
C ASP A 344 23.13 -18.14 -6.95
N GLY A 345 23.15 -19.19 -6.13
CA GLY A 345 24.29 -20.12 -6.00
C GLY A 345 25.56 -19.54 -5.36
N ALA A 346 25.73 -18.22 -5.37
CA ALA A 346 26.78 -17.51 -4.65
C ALA A 346 26.45 -17.51 -3.16
N ARG A 347 27.05 -18.45 -2.42
CA ARG A 347 27.01 -18.45 -0.95
C ARG A 347 28.15 -17.57 -0.48
N PRO A 348 27.90 -16.36 0.06
CA PRO A 348 28.96 -15.64 0.76
C PRO A 348 29.44 -16.54 1.91
N GLU A 349 30.76 -16.75 2.00
CA GLU A 349 31.37 -17.39 3.17
C GLU A 349 31.22 -16.42 4.34
N VAL A 350 30.28 -16.72 5.23
CA VAL A 350 30.00 -15.89 6.40
C VAL A 350 30.53 -16.62 7.61
N THR A 351 31.58 -16.07 8.20
CA THR A 351 32.10 -16.54 9.49
C THR A 351 31.25 -15.89 10.58
N PHE A 352 30.37 -16.68 11.19
CA PHE A 352 29.62 -16.24 12.36
C PHE A 352 30.57 -16.19 13.56
N GLU A 353 30.80 -14.99 14.08
CA GLU A 353 31.50 -14.82 15.35
C GLU A 353 30.55 -15.26 16.47
N ARG A 354 30.75 -16.49 16.95
CA ARG A 354 29.99 -16.99 18.10
C ARG A 354 30.49 -16.22 19.32
N PRO A 355 29.60 -15.61 20.13
CA PRO A 355 30.00 -15.04 21.41
C PRO A 355 30.85 -16.08 22.16
N PRO A 356 31.97 -15.69 22.79
CA PRO A 356 32.72 -16.62 23.60
C PRO A 356 31.74 -17.27 24.59
N PRO A 357 31.82 -18.60 24.77
CA PRO A 357 30.94 -19.27 25.72
C PRO A 357 31.00 -18.49 27.03
N PRO A 358 29.85 -18.21 27.69
CA PRO A 358 29.85 -17.51 28.96
C PRO A 358 30.90 -18.19 29.83
N ALA A 359 31.89 -17.40 30.28
CA ALA A 359 33.03 -17.94 31.01
C ALA A 359 32.49 -18.93 32.02
N GLU A 360 32.92 -20.20 31.92
CA GLU A 360 32.45 -21.24 32.83
C GLU A 360 32.49 -20.63 34.23
N PRO A 361 31.35 -20.62 34.96
CA PRO A 361 31.27 -19.95 36.24
C PRO A 361 32.46 -20.47 37.03
N SER A 362 33.41 -19.57 37.35
CA SER A 362 34.68 -19.96 37.94
C SER A 362 34.37 -20.96 39.04
N PRO A 363 35.00 -22.16 39.02
CA PRO A 363 34.61 -23.27 39.87
C PRO A 363 34.36 -22.72 41.26
N LEU A 364 33.08 -22.76 41.65
CA LEU A 364 32.53 -22.09 42.82
C LEU A 364 33.61 -21.95 43.87
N SER A 365 34.04 -20.71 44.18
CA SER A 365 34.83 -20.48 45.38
C SER A 365 34.13 -21.27 46.48
N PRO A 366 34.84 -22.20 47.15
CA PRO A 366 34.23 -23.20 48.00
C PRO A 366 33.24 -22.49 48.91
N ARG A 367 31.96 -22.89 48.82
CA ARG A 367 30.90 -22.35 49.67
C ARG A 367 31.45 -22.32 51.09
N PRO A 368 31.52 -21.16 51.77
CA PRO A 368 32.03 -21.11 53.13
C PRO A 368 31.24 -22.13 53.94
N SER A 369 31.96 -23.09 54.52
CA SER A 369 31.35 -24.15 55.34
C SER A 369 30.37 -23.50 56.31
N PRO A 370 29.16 -24.07 56.48
CA PRO A 370 28.18 -23.54 57.42
C PRO A 370 28.87 -23.39 58.77
N ARG A 371 29.00 -22.14 59.22
CA ARG A 371 29.54 -21.78 60.52
C ARG A 371 28.65 -22.51 61.53
N GLN A 372 29.21 -23.47 62.26
CA GLN A 372 28.52 -24.07 63.40
C GLN A 372 28.28 -22.94 64.40
N GLU A 373 27.09 -22.35 64.38
CA GLU A 373 26.62 -21.50 65.46
C GLU A 373 26.43 -22.40 66.68
N GLY A 374 27.44 -22.36 67.54
CA GLY A 374 27.39 -22.98 68.84
C GLY A 374 26.24 -22.39 69.64
N THR A 375 25.32 -23.28 70.01
CA THR A 375 24.29 -23.09 71.03
C THR A 375 24.98 -22.69 72.34
N ALA A 376 24.94 -21.41 72.70
CA ALA A 376 25.30 -20.94 74.01
C ALA A 376 24.01 -20.64 74.80
N GLN A 377 23.73 -21.57 75.72
CA GLN A 377 22.99 -21.51 77.00
C GLN A 377 21.68 -20.73 77.09
#